data_AF-A0A146LCF8-F1
#
_entry.id   AF-A0A146LCF8-F1
#
_cell.length_a   1.000
_cell.length_b   1.000
_cell.length_c   1.000
_cell.angle_alpha   90.00
_cell.angle_beta   90.00
_cell.angle_gamma   90.00
#
_symmetry.space_group_name_H-M   'P 1'
#
loop_
_entity.id
_entity.type
_entity.pdbx_description
1 polymer ?
#
loop_
_entity_poly.entity_id
_entity_poly.type
_entity_poly.pdbx_seq_one_letter_code
_entity_poly.pdbx_strand_id
1 'polypeptide(L)'
;MAGVLRGLVDGYHDILENYSDPRVKDWPLMSSPLPTLAICLTYAFVVKVAGPKLMEKRKPFELQKTLIVYNALQVIFSAWLFREALHAGWFSTYSFRCQPVDYSYSEHAMRVAGGCWWYYFSKF
;
A
#
# COMPACT_ATOMS: atom_id res chain seq x y z
N MET A 1 3.09 -13.87 -31.74
CA MET A 1 3.04 -12.72 -30.81
C MET A 1 1.64 -12.44 -30.25
N ALA A 2 0.58 -12.42 -31.07
CA ALA A 2 -0.79 -12.16 -30.58
C ALA A 2 -1.33 -13.19 -29.56
N GLY A 3 -1.02 -14.49 -29.71
CA GLY A 3 -1.46 -15.52 -28.77
C GLY A 3 -0.80 -15.43 -27.38
N VAL A 4 0.49 -15.06 -27.33
CA VAL A 4 1.22 -14.86 -26.06
C VAL A 4 0.70 -13.62 -25.33
N LEU A 5 0.48 -12.52 -26.05
CA LEU A 5 -0.11 -11.31 -25.46
C LEU A 5 -1.52 -11.55 -24.92
N ARG A 6 -2.36 -12.28 -25.66
CA ARG A 6 -3.70 -12.65 -25.18
C ARG A 6 -3.62 -13.53 -23.93
N GLY A 7 -2.79 -14.57 -23.91
CA GLY A 7 -2.62 -15.40 -22.72
C GLY A 7 -2.12 -14.64 -21.49
N LEU A 8 -1.24 -13.64 -21.67
CA LEU A 8 -0.80 -12.78 -20.56
C LEU A 8 -1.90 -11.85 -20.05
N VAL A 9 -2.70 -11.29 -20.96
CA VAL A 9 -3.84 -10.43 -20.62
C VAL A 9 -4.93 -11.25 -19.93
N ASP A 10 -5.24 -12.43 -20.45
CA ASP A 10 -6.25 -13.33 -19.88
C ASP A 10 -5.83 -13.80 -18.48
N GLY A 11 -4.56 -14.18 -18.29
CA GLY A 11 -4.04 -14.54 -16.96
C GLY A 11 -4.00 -13.36 -15.98
N TYR A 12 -3.77 -12.14 -16.48
CA TYR A 12 -3.85 -10.94 -15.66
C TYR A 12 -5.28 -10.67 -15.18
N HIS A 13 -6.26 -10.78 -16.07
CA HIS A 13 -7.68 -10.64 -15.71
C HIS A 13 -8.11 -11.75 -14.75
N ASP A 14 -7.67 -12.99 -14.94
CA ASP A 14 -7.99 -14.13 -14.07
C ASP A 14 -7.53 -13.90 -12.62
N ILE A 15 -6.32 -13.40 -12.40
CA ILE A 15 -5.81 -13.09 -11.06
C ILE A 15 -6.63 -11.97 -10.39
N LEU A 16 -6.99 -10.94 -11.16
CA LEU A 16 -7.72 -9.79 -10.65
C LEU A 16 -9.20 -10.09 -10.37
N GLU A 17 -9.83 -10.93 -11.17
CA GLU A 17 -11.25 -11.21 -11.06
C GLU A 17 -11.55 -12.43 -10.19
N ASN A 18 -10.71 -13.48 -10.24
CA ASN A 18 -11.01 -14.76 -9.58
C ASN A 18 -10.25 -14.99 -8.26
N TYR A 19 -9.06 -14.39 -8.09
CA TYR A 19 -8.21 -14.61 -6.90
C TYR A 19 -8.11 -13.40 -5.96
N SER A 20 -8.48 -12.22 -6.42
CA SER A 20 -8.42 -11.00 -5.61
C SER A 20 -9.57 -10.93 -4.63
N ASP A 21 -9.31 -10.35 -3.46
CA ASP A 21 -10.33 -10.17 -2.44
C ASP A 21 -11.37 -9.13 -2.91
N PRO A 22 -12.64 -9.52 -3.12
CA PRO A 22 -13.66 -8.61 -3.64
C PRO A 22 -13.97 -7.46 -2.68
N ARG A 23 -13.67 -7.61 -1.38
CA ARG A 23 -13.98 -6.62 -0.33
C ARG A 23 -13.22 -5.30 -0.52
N VAL A 24 -12.05 -5.35 -1.15
CA VAL A 24 -11.15 -4.19 -1.30
C VAL A 24 -11.08 -3.68 -2.74
N LYS A 25 -11.85 -4.28 -3.67
CA LYS A 25 -11.77 -3.98 -5.12
C LYS A 25 -11.94 -2.50 -5.43
N ASP A 26 -12.87 -1.84 -4.74
CA ASP A 26 -13.21 -0.44 -4.96
C ASP A 26 -12.35 0.54 -4.13
N TRP A 27 -11.38 0.02 -3.36
CA TRP A 27 -10.52 0.87 -2.55
C TRP A 27 -9.45 1.56 -3.41
N PRO A 28 -8.96 2.74 -2.98
CA PRO A 28 -7.95 3.46 -3.74
C PRO A 28 -6.70 2.58 -3.96
N LEU A 29 -6.22 2.56 -5.20
CA LEU A 29 -5.05 1.78 -5.66
C LEU A 29 -5.21 0.25 -5.56
N MET A 30 -6.42 -0.28 -5.39
CA MET A 30 -6.68 -1.74 -5.33
C MET A 30 -7.34 -2.30 -6.58
N SER A 31 -7.82 -1.47 -7.50
CA SER A 31 -8.46 -1.92 -8.75
C SER A 31 -7.49 -2.60 -9.73
N SER A 32 -6.21 -2.27 -9.65
CA SER A 32 -5.15 -2.82 -10.49
C SER A 32 -3.79 -2.54 -9.82
N PRO A 33 -2.77 -3.39 -10.01
CA PRO A 33 -1.40 -3.08 -9.60
C PRO A 33 -0.73 -2.02 -10.48
N LEU A 34 -1.30 -1.68 -11.65
CA LEU A 34 -0.67 -0.76 -12.61
C LEU A 34 -0.52 0.68 -12.09
N PRO A 35 -1.52 1.31 -11.44
CA PRO A 35 -1.36 2.62 -10.83
C PRO A 35 -0.22 2.66 -9.80
N THR A 36 -0.12 1.61 -8.98
CA THR A 36 0.95 1.47 -7.98
C THR A 36 2.33 1.38 -8.62
N LEU A 37 2.47 0.54 -9.65
CA LEU A 37 3.72 0.43 -10.41
C LEU A 37 4.08 1.76 -11.08
N ALA A 38 3.10 2.47 -11.65
CA ALA A 38 3.31 3.78 -12.23
C ALA A 38 3.85 4.78 -11.19
N ILE A 39 3.23 4.87 -10.01
CA ILE A 39 3.69 5.74 -8.92
C ILE A 39 5.13 5.39 -8.52
N CYS A 40 5.44 4.10 -8.31
CA CYS A 40 6.78 3.66 -7.94
C CYS A 40 7.83 3.99 -9.01
N LEU A 41 7.52 3.76 -10.29
CA LEU A 41 8.42 4.06 -11.41
C LEU A 41 8.62 5.57 -11.56
N THR A 42 7.56 6.36 -11.45
CA THR A 42 7.63 7.83 -11.47
C THR A 42 8.45 8.34 -10.29
N TYR A 43 8.24 7.83 -9.08
CA TYR A 43 9.04 8.16 -7.91
C TYR A 43 10.52 7.85 -8.16
N ALA A 44 10.85 6.63 -8.62
CA ALA A 44 12.22 6.23 -8.91
C ALA A 44 12.89 7.12 -9.97
N PHE A 45 12.17 7.47 -11.04
CA PHE A 45 12.65 8.38 -12.07
C PHE A 45 12.89 9.79 -11.52
N VAL A 46 11.95 10.31 -10.71
CA VAL A 46 12.07 11.64 -10.10
C VAL A 46 13.25 11.70 -9.16
N VAL A 47 13.41 10.75 -8.24
CA VAL A 47 14.49 10.82 -7.23
C VAL A 47 15.87 10.48 -7.78
N LYS A 48 15.97 9.60 -8.81
CA LYS A 48 17.27 9.19 -9.36
C LYS A 48 17.74 10.02 -10.53
N VAL A 49 16.84 10.59 -11.34
CA VAL A 49 17.20 11.24 -12.60
C VAL A 49 16.81 12.71 -12.58
N ALA A 50 15.51 13.02 -12.46
CA ALA A 50 15.03 14.39 -12.62
C ALA A 50 15.45 15.31 -11.46
N GLY A 51 15.33 14.83 -10.23
CA GLY A 51 15.65 15.56 -9.00
C GLY A 51 17.12 15.97 -8.93
N PRO A 52 18.09 15.03 -9.04
CA PRO A 52 19.52 15.36 -9.02
C PRO A 52 19.90 16.34 -10.14
N LYS A 53 19.37 16.13 -11.37
CA LYS A 53 19.61 17.03 -12.51
C LYS A 53 19.07 18.44 -12.28
N LEU A 54 17.92 18.58 -11.62
CA LEU A 54 17.35 19.88 -11.27
C LEU A 54 18.14 20.59 -10.14
N MET A 55 18.71 19.81 -9.22
CA MET A 55 19.43 20.30 -8.05
C MET A 55 20.92 20.56 -8.29
N GLU A 56 21.49 20.13 -9.41
CA GLU A 56 22.93 20.23 -9.73
C GLU A 56 23.50 21.64 -9.55
N LYS A 57 22.73 22.67 -9.88
CA LYS A 57 23.14 24.09 -9.80
C LYS A 57 22.38 24.87 -8.73
N ARG A 58 21.73 24.18 -7.79
CA ARG A 58 20.90 24.79 -6.74
C ARG A 58 21.45 24.41 -5.37
N LYS A 59 21.31 25.33 -4.40
CA LYS A 59 21.63 25.03 -3.01
C LYS A 59 20.59 24.04 -2.44
N PRO A 60 20.96 23.18 -1.48
CA PRO A 60 20.02 22.32 -0.77
C PRO A 60 18.88 23.12 -0.15
N PHE A 61 17.69 22.53 -0.09
CA PHE A 61 16.55 23.12 0.59
C PHE A 61 16.65 22.94 2.10
N GLU A 62 16.38 23.99 2.87
CA GLU A 62 16.26 23.93 4.33
C GLU A 62 14.86 23.42 4.71
N LEU A 63 14.74 22.09 4.90
CA LEU A 63 13.47 21.42 5.18
C LEU A 63 13.33 20.93 6.62
N GLN A 64 14.17 21.42 7.55
CA GLN A 64 14.24 20.90 8.93
C GLN A 64 12.87 20.89 9.64
N LYS A 65 12.14 22.01 9.62
CA LYS A 65 10.82 22.10 10.27
C LYS A 65 9.80 21.16 9.62
N THR A 66 9.82 21.09 8.29
CA THR A 66 8.94 20.19 7.52
C THR A 66 9.22 18.73 7.86
N LEU A 67 10.49 18.33 7.96
CA LEU A 67 10.91 16.97 8.33
C LEU A 67 10.50 16.63 9.76
N ILE A 68 10.60 17.57 10.71
CA ILE A 68 10.15 17.36 12.09
C ILE A 68 8.64 17.06 12.12
N VAL A 69 7.84 17.88 11.45
CA VAL A 69 6.38 17.68 11.38
C VAL A 69 6.03 16.36 10.69
N TYR A 70 6.68 16.07 9.57
CA TYR A 70 6.49 14.82 8.82
C TYR A 70 6.77 13.59 9.68
N ASN A 71 7.94 13.55 10.34
CA ASN A 71 8.31 12.43 11.22
C ASN A 71 7.35 12.29 12.41
N ALA A 72 6.89 13.41 12.99
CA ALA A 72 5.91 13.37 14.07
C ALA A 72 4.57 12.76 13.62
N LEU A 73 4.07 13.16 12.44
CA LEU A 73 2.88 12.58 11.84
C LEU A 73 3.06 11.09 11.53
N GLN A 74 4.23 10.68 11.02
CA GLN A 74 4.55 9.27 10.78
C GLN A 74 4.51 8.44 12.07
N VAL A 75 5.05 8.96 13.17
CA VAL A 75 5.01 8.28 14.48
C VAL A 75 3.58 8.13 14.97
N ILE A 76 2.77 9.19 14.92
CA ILE A 76 1.35 9.16 15.32
C ILE A 76 0.58 8.13 14.49
N PHE A 77 0.77 8.16 13.18
CA PHE A 77 0.09 7.25 12.26
C PHE A 77 0.52 5.79 12.47
N SER A 78 1.82 5.54 12.71
CA SER A 78 2.34 4.20 13.02
C SER A 78 1.82 3.68 14.35
N ALA A 79 1.72 4.53 15.36
CA ALA A 79 1.14 4.18 16.66
C ALA A 79 -0.35 3.82 16.53
N TRP A 80 -1.10 4.56 15.70
CA TRP A 80 -2.49 4.24 15.41
C TRP A 80 -2.63 2.90 14.68
N LEU A 81 -1.83 2.64 13.64
CA LEU A 81 -1.82 1.35 12.94
C LEU A 81 -1.49 0.18 13.87
N PHE A 82 -0.51 0.36 14.77
CA PHE A 82 -0.16 -0.65 15.75
C PHE A 82 -1.33 -0.96 16.69
N ARG A 83 -2.02 0.09 17.16
CA ARG A 83 -3.24 -0.06 17.96
C ARG A 83 -4.34 -0.81 17.19
N GLU A 84 -4.56 -0.49 15.92
CA GLU A 84 -5.53 -1.20 15.08
C GLU A 84 -5.17 -2.67 14.92
N ALA A 85 -3.90 -3.00 14.67
CA ALA A 85 -3.44 -4.38 14.56
C ALA A 85 -3.61 -5.19 15.86
N LEU A 86 -3.40 -4.56 17.02
CA LEU A 86 -3.63 -5.20 18.32
C LEU A 86 -5.10 -5.48 18.56
N HIS A 87 -5.97 -4.50 18.34
CA HIS A 87 -7.42 -4.63 18.56
C HIS A 87 -8.10 -5.56 17.54
N ALA A 88 -7.67 -5.50 16.27
CA ALA A 88 -8.28 -6.27 15.19
C ALA A 88 -7.77 -7.72 15.12
N GLY A 89 -6.84 -8.15 15.99
CA GLY A 89 -6.46 -9.56 16.00
C GLY A 89 -5.55 -9.95 17.16
N TRP A 90 -4.29 -9.52 17.14
CA TRP A 90 -3.17 -10.18 17.83
C TRP A 90 -3.26 -10.11 19.36
N PHE A 91 -4.12 -9.24 19.90
CA PHE A 91 -4.37 -9.10 21.33
C PHE A 91 -5.82 -9.34 21.73
N SER A 92 -6.67 -9.76 20.79
CA SER A 92 -8.10 -10.01 21.04
C SER A 92 -8.51 -11.43 20.65
N THR A 93 -8.46 -11.74 19.35
CA THR A 93 -9.07 -12.95 18.78
C THR A 93 -8.06 -13.91 18.16
N TYR A 94 -6.86 -13.42 17.80
CA TYR A 94 -5.89 -14.20 17.05
C TYR A 94 -4.89 -14.89 17.98
N SER A 95 -4.50 -16.10 17.60
CA SER A 95 -3.34 -16.76 18.20
C SER A 95 -2.06 -16.30 17.50
N PHE A 96 -0.92 -16.30 18.21
CA PHE A 96 0.40 -16.08 17.61
C PHE A 96 0.90 -17.29 16.75
N ARG A 97 -0.02 -18.16 16.31
CA ARG A 97 0.25 -19.33 15.46
C ARG A 97 -0.36 -19.11 14.07
N CYS A 98 -0.68 -20.19 13.37
CA CYS A 98 -1.37 -20.12 12.09
C CYS A 98 -2.77 -19.54 12.31
N GLN A 99 -3.00 -18.32 11.82
CA GLN A 99 -4.32 -17.72 11.74
C GLN A 99 -4.72 -17.59 10.26
N PRO A 100 -5.82 -18.22 9.82
CA PRO A 100 -6.31 -18.06 8.46
C PRO A 100 -6.88 -16.64 8.26
N VAL A 101 -6.85 -16.17 7.01
CA VAL A 101 -7.53 -14.94 6.64
C VAL A 101 -9.03 -15.18 6.65
N ASP A 102 -9.76 -14.40 7.42
CA ASP A 102 -11.23 -14.36 7.35
C ASP A 102 -11.65 -13.48 6.16
N TYR A 103 -12.25 -14.10 5.15
CA TYR A 103 -12.78 -13.44 3.95
C TYR A 103 -14.25 -13.00 4.09
N SER A 104 -14.85 -13.10 5.27
CA SER A 104 -16.20 -12.63 5.53
C SER A 104 -16.33 -11.10 5.48
N TYR A 105 -17.57 -10.62 5.39
CA TYR A 105 -17.92 -9.20 5.51
C TYR A 105 -18.26 -8.80 6.95
N SER A 106 -17.79 -9.56 7.95
CA SER A 106 -17.97 -9.21 9.36
C SER A 106 -17.24 -7.90 9.69
N GLU A 107 -17.75 -7.16 10.67
CA GLU A 107 -17.13 -5.88 11.09
C GLU A 107 -15.65 -6.08 11.48
N HIS A 108 -15.33 -7.19 12.14
CA HIS A 108 -13.97 -7.55 12.50
C HIS A 108 -13.10 -7.82 11.26
N ALA A 109 -13.55 -8.65 10.32
CA ALA A 109 -12.78 -8.98 9.12
C ALA A 109 -12.56 -7.75 8.22
N MET A 110 -13.57 -6.88 8.08
CA MET A 110 -13.44 -5.62 7.35
C MET A 110 -12.48 -4.65 8.02
N ARG A 111 -12.44 -4.63 9.37
CA ARG A 111 -11.46 -3.83 10.12
C ARG A 111 -10.03 -4.31 9.91
N VAL A 112 -9.80 -5.62 9.89
CA VAL A 112 -8.48 -6.20 9.58
C VAL A 112 -8.06 -5.85 8.14
N ALA A 113 -8.95 -6.06 7.16
CA ALA A 113 -8.69 -5.70 5.77
C ALA A 113 -8.36 -4.19 5.63
N GLY A 114 -9.13 -3.33 6.32
CA GLY A 114 -8.90 -1.89 6.38
C GLY A 114 -7.55 -1.53 6.97
N GLY A 115 -7.16 -2.17 8.08
CA GLY A 115 -5.84 -2.01 8.69
C GLY A 115 -4.70 -2.38 7.73
N CYS A 116 -4.84 -3.49 7.00
CA CYS A 116 -3.87 -3.88 5.97
C CYS A 116 -3.78 -2.85 4.84
N TRP A 117 -4.92 -2.31 4.38
CA TRP A 117 -4.92 -1.28 3.35
C TRP A 117 -4.31 0.04 3.82
N TRP A 118 -4.60 0.49 5.05
CA TRP A 118 -3.96 1.67 5.63
C TRP A 118 -2.44 1.48 5.77
N TYR A 119 -2.00 0.27 6.13
CA TYR A 119 -0.57 -0.05 6.15
C TYR A 119 0.05 0.01 4.75
N TYR A 120 -0.65 -0.51 3.74
CA TYR A 120 -0.23 -0.39 2.34
C TYR A 120 -0.13 1.07 1.89
N PHE A 121 -1.17 1.88 2.17
CA PHE A 121 -1.23 3.28 1.79
C PHE A 121 -0.08 4.10 2.42
N SER A 122 0.33 3.75 3.64
CA SER A 122 1.45 4.37 4.35
C SER A 122 2.83 4.26 3.68
N LYS A 123 2.95 3.41 2.66
CA LYS A 123 4.20 3.20 1.91
C LYS A 123 4.37 4.15 0.74
N PHE A 124 3.35 4.95 0.44
CA PHE A 124 3.39 6.03 -0.56
C PHE A 124 3.47 7.38 0.15
#